data_AF-A0A2E2WC03-F1
#
_entry.id   AF-A0A2E2WC03-F1
#
_cell.length_a   1.000
_cell.length_b   1.000
_cell.length_c   1.000
_cell.angle_alpha   90.00
_cell.angle_beta   90.00
_cell.angle_gamma   90.00
#
_symmetry.space_group_name_H-M   'P 1'
#
loop_
_entity.id
_entity.type
_entity.pdbx_description
1 polymer ?
#
loop_
_entity_poly.entity_id
_entity_poly.type
_entity_poly.pdbx_seq_one_letter_code
_entity_poly.pdbx_strand_id
1 'polypeptide(L)'
;MPYQLGDRTLALDVAWEHNDVQYPANWLRLSTEQDRAELGITWVDNEPSWAQKWYWGYDSDGNLIPKTYTDLKANWIAQTKDTAYNMLQPSDYLWPKLQEANSSFSAAKTAYTASPWSTWRSTIRTECAAMVAKIEETASVGDTSPHADFGRVQALQEYIEGSSYNVWTADPDNAET
;
A
#
# COMPACT_ATOMS: atom_id res chain seq x y z
N MET A 1 -10.93 -2.66 -22.17
CA MET A 1 -10.19 -2.60 -23.44
C MET A 1 -11.03 -1.79 -24.42
N PRO A 2 -10.57 -0.59 -24.81
CA PRO A 2 -11.31 0.31 -25.69
C PRO A 2 -11.05 0.04 -27.18
N TYR A 3 -12.06 0.28 -28.01
CA TYR A 3 -11.87 0.48 -29.45
C TYR A 3 -11.26 1.88 -29.68
N GLN A 4 -10.26 1.99 -30.55
CA GLN A 4 -9.66 3.27 -30.92
C GLN A 4 -9.86 3.56 -32.40
N LEU A 5 -10.08 4.83 -32.73
CA LEU A 5 -10.18 5.36 -34.08
C LEU A 5 -9.26 6.58 -34.17
N GLY A 6 -8.05 6.39 -34.71
CA GLY A 6 -6.97 7.37 -34.55
C GLY A 6 -6.71 7.67 -33.07
N ASP A 7 -6.72 8.96 -32.69
CA ASP A 7 -6.51 9.38 -31.30
C ASP A 7 -7.78 9.30 -30.42
N ARG A 8 -8.92 8.90 -30.99
CA ARG A 8 -10.21 8.86 -30.28
C ARG A 8 -10.50 7.47 -29.72
N THR A 9 -10.75 7.39 -28.42
CA THR A 9 -11.35 6.21 -27.80
C THR A 9 -12.86 6.17 -28.05
N LEU A 10 -13.35 5.04 -28.57
CA LEU A 10 -14.76 4.75 -28.76
C LEU A 10 -15.27 3.86 -27.61
N ALA A 11 -16.24 4.37 -26.86
CA ALA A 11 -16.92 3.60 -25.82
C ALA A 11 -17.94 2.63 -26.46
N LEU A 12 -18.06 1.44 -25.88
CA LEU A 12 -19.15 0.52 -26.19
C LEU A 12 -20.50 1.16 -25.85
N ASP A 13 -21.52 0.87 -26.67
CA ASP A 13 -22.90 1.32 -26.49
C ASP A 13 -23.08 2.87 -26.49
N VAL A 14 -22.18 3.58 -27.17
CA VAL A 14 -22.27 5.03 -27.39
C VAL A 14 -22.30 5.32 -28.88
N ALA A 15 -23.30 6.07 -29.34
CA ALA A 15 -23.38 6.50 -30.73
C ALA A 15 -22.21 7.44 -31.07
N TRP A 16 -21.65 7.32 -32.27
CA TRP A 16 -20.47 8.07 -32.68
C TRP A 16 -20.55 8.44 -34.16
N GLU A 17 -19.69 9.34 -34.60
CA GLU A 17 -19.67 9.88 -35.96
C GLU A 17 -18.25 9.81 -36.52
N HIS A 18 -18.13 9.49 -37.81
CA HIS A 18 -16.87 9.51 -38.55
C HIS A 18 -17.11 9.74 -40.04
N ASN A 19 -16.33 10.64 -40.66
CA ASN A 19 -16.46 11.04 -42.07
C ASN A 19 -17.90 11.39 -42.48
N ASP A 20 -18.59 12.20 -41.66
CA ASP A 20 -19.98 12.62 -41.84
C ASP A 20 -21.02 11.46 -41.80
N VAL A 21 -20.62 10.27 -41.36
CA VAL A 21 -21.51 9.11 -41.15
C VAL A 21 -21.76 8.90 -39.67
N GLN A 22 -23.04 8.85 -39.29
CA GLN A 22 -23.48 8.56 -37.91
C GLN A 22 -23.64 7.04 -37.70
N TYR A 23 -22.93 6.51 -36.72
CA TYR A 23 -23.00 5.12 -36.29
C TYR A 23 -23.84 4.97 -35.01
N PRO A 24 -24.76 3.98 -34.96
CA PRO A 24 -25.59 3.75 -33.78
C PRO A 24 -24.80 3.15 -32.62
N ALA A 25 -25.32 3.30 -31.40
CA ALA A 25 -24.66 2.85 -30.17
C ALA A 25 -24.22 1.37 -30.17
N ASN A 26 -25.05 0.50 -30.74
CA ASN A 26 -24.78 -0.94 -30.80
C ASN A 26 -23.83 -1.36 -31.95
N TRP A 27 -23.38 -0.44 -32.79
CA TRP A 27 -22.61 -0.76 -34.00
C TRP A 27 -21.30 -1.47 -33.67
N LEU A 28 -20.55 -1.01 -32.67
CA LEU A 28 -19.29 -1.64 -32.26
C LEU A 28 -19.47 -3.10 -31.79
N ARG A 29 -20.64 -3.42 -31.22
CA ARG A 29 -20.97 -4.76 -30.73
C ARG A 29 -21.40 -5.72 -31.84
N LEU A 30 -22.00 -5.19 -32.91
CA LEU A 30 -22.58 -5.98 -34.01
C LEU A 30 -21.71 -6.03 -35.27
N SER A 31 -20.79 -5.07 -35.42
CA SER A 31 -19.82 -5.02 -36.51
C SER A 31 -18.88 -6.23 -36.47
N THR A 32 -18.39 -6.61 -37.64
CA THR A 32 -17.30 -7.59 -37.76
C THR A 32 -15.95 -6.92 -37.51
N GLU A 33 -14.89 -7.71 -37.35
CA GLU A 33 -13.53 -7.18 -37.29
C GLU A 33 -13.12 -6.48 -38.58
N GLN A 34 -13.58 -6.99 -39.73
CA GLN A 34 -13.33 -6.37 -41.03
C GLN A 34 -13.98 -4.99 -41.14
N ASP A 35 -15.26 -4.86 -40.74
CA ASP A 35 -15.96 -3.55 -40.77
C ASP A 35 -15.25 -2.50 -39.90
N ARG A 36 -14.73 -2.92 -38.75
CA ARG A 36 -13.95 -2.06 -37.86
C ARG A 36 -12.63 -1.66 -38.51
N ALA A 37 -11.90 -2.62 -39.07
CA ALA A 37 -10.61 -2.37 -39.72
C ALA A 37 -10.73 -1.44 -40.94
N GLU A 38 -11.81 -1.57 -41.74
CA GLU A 38 -12.08 -0.70 -42.89
C GLU A 38 -12.28 0.77 -42.48
N LEU A 39 -12.83 1.02 -41.29
CA LEU A 39 -12.94 2.35 -40.70
C LEU A 39 -11.68 2.80 -39.96
N GLY A 40 -10.63 1.98 -39.93
CA GLY A 40 -9.41 2.25 -39.16
C GLY A 40 -9.60 2.10 -37.66
N ILE A 41 -10.64 1.38 -37.21
CA ILE A 41 -10.87 1.09 -35.80
C ILE A 41 -10.02 -0.11 -35.40
N THR A 42 -9.18 0.09 -34.39
CA THR A 42 -8.34 -0.95 -33.82
C THR A 42 -8.79 -1.29 -32.40
N TRP A 43 -8.63 -2.55 -32.03
CA TRP A 43 -8.71 -2.95 -30.63
C TRP A 43 -7.37 -2.66 -29.98
N VAL A 44 -7.37 -1.85 -28.92
CA VAL A 44 -6.16 -1.55 -28.15
C VAL A 44 -6.36 -2.08 -26.75
N ASP A 45 -5.50 -3.01 -26.35
CA ASP A 45 -5.48 -3.47 -24.98
C ASP A 45 -5.08 -2.32 -24.05
N ASN A 46 -5.71 -2.26 -22.88
CA ASN A 46 -5.30 -1.29 -21.87
C ASN A 46 -3.85 -1.56 -21.50
N GLU A 47 -3.06 -0.50 -21.29
CA GLU A 47 -1.74 -0.68 -20.69
C GLU A 47 -1.87 -1.43 -19.37
N PRO A 48 -1.00 -2.42 -19.11
CA PRO A 48 -1.05 -3.18 -17.88
C PRO A 48 -0.81 -2.25 -16.69
N SER A 49 -1.70 -2.27 -15.71
CA SER A 49 -1.54 -1.49 -14.48
C SER A 49 -0.62 -2.21 -13.51
N TRP A 50 0.26 -1.47 -12.82
CA TRP A 50 1.11 -2.02 -11.77
C TRP A 50 0.91 -1.30 -10.44
N ALA A 51 1.34 -1.93 -9.34
CA ALA A 51 1.34 -1.31 -8.03
C ALA A 51 2.43 -0.23 -7.95
N GLN A 52 2.07 1.02 -8.27
CA GLN A 52 2.99 2.15 -8.40
C GLN A 52 3.84 2.44 -7.15
N LYS A 53 3.39 2.02 -5.96
CA LYS A 53 4.19 2.14 -4.73
C LYS A 53 5.42 1.21 -4.73
N TRP A 54 5.39 0.10 -5.47
CA TRP A 54 6.45 -0.92 -5.48
C TRP A 54 7.25 -0.96 -6.79
N TYR A 55 6.63 -0.62 -7.91
CA TYR A 55 7.21 -0.80 -9.25
C TYR A 55 7.19 0.49 -10.08
N TRP A 56 8.12 0.59 -11.03
CA TRP A 56 8.20 1.69 -12.01
C TRP A 56 7.36 1.44 -13.25
N GLY A 57 7.05 0.18 -13.56
CA GLY A 57 6.34 -0.23 -14.77
C GLY A 57 6.79 -1.61 -15.23
N TYR A 58 6.64 -1.85 -16.53
CA TYR A 58 7.13 -3.05 -17.20
C TYR A 58 8.33 -2.71 -18.09
N ASP A 59 9.26 -3.65 -18.24
CA ASP A 59 10.33 -3.59 -19.23
C ASP A 59 9.84 -4.00 -20.63
N SER A 60 10.75 -3.99 -21.62
CA SER A 60 10.46 -4.40 -23.00
C SER A 60 10.03 -5.86 -23.15
N ASP A 61 10.37 -6.71 -22.18
CA ASP A 61 10.07 -8.14 -22.16
C ASP A 61 8.79 -8.44 -21.34
N GLY A 62 8.13 -7.41 -20.81
CA GLY A 62 6.91 -7.53 -20.02
C GLY A 62 7.13 -7.90 -18.56
N ASN A 63 8.34 -7.76 -18.02
CA ASN A 63 8.62 -7.99 -16.60
C ASN A 63 8.50 -6.71 -15.79
N LEU A 64 8.03 -6.83 -14.54
CA LEU A 64 7.91 -5.70 -13.61
C LEU A 64 9.29 -5.17 -13.19
N ILE A 65 9.46 -3.85 -13.30
CA ILE A 65 10.67 -3.15 -12.86
C ILE A 65 10.48 -2.72 -11.40
N PRO A 66 11.17 -3.34 -10.42
CA PRO A 66 11.08 -2.97 -9.01
C PRO A 66 11.69 -1.60 -8.76
N LYS A 67 11.12 -0.88 -7.78
CA LYS A 67 11.79 0.28 -7.19
C LYS A 67 12.96 -0.18 -6.30
N THR A 68 13.88 0.73 -6.02
CA THR A 68 15.04 0.47 -5.17
C THR A 68 14.63 -0.04 -3.79
N TYR A 69 15.05 -1.25 -3.44
CA TYR A 69 14.63 -1.90 -2.19
C TYR A 69 15.07 -1.11 -0.95
N THR A 70 16.29 -0.56 -0.96
CA THR A 70 16.84 0.19 0.18
C THR A 70 15.97 1.40 0.54
N ASP A 71 15.48 2.13 -0.47
CA ASP A 71 14.63 3.30 -0.27
C ASP A 71 13.24 2.88 0.25
N LEU A 72 12.66 1.83 -0.34
CA LEU A 72 11.38 1.27 0.12
C LEU A 72 11.47 0.79 1.57
N LYS A 73 12.51 0.02 1.90
CA LYS A 73 12.78 -0.46 3.26
C LYS A 73 12.87 0.71 4.24
N ALA A 74 13.69 1.72 3.94
CA ALA A 74 13.87 2.88 4.83
C ALA A 74 12.55 3.63 5.04
N ASN A 75 11.77 3.81 3.97
CA ASN A 75 10.48 4.49 4.01
C ASN A 75 9.47 3.72 4.87
N TRP A 76 9.33 2.41 4.69
CA TRP A 76 8.39 1.60 5.48
C TRP A 76 8.79 1.49 6.95
N ILE A 77 10.09 1.36 7.26
CA ILE A 77 10.57 1.42 8.66
C ILE A 77 10.21 2.77 9.30
N ALA A 78 10.37 3.87 8.56
CA ALA A 78 10.01 5.20 9.06
C ALA A 78 8.50 5.31 9.31
N GLN A 79 7.66 4.85 8.37
CA GLN A 79 6.21 4.82 8.54
C GLN A 79 5.78 3.99 9.75
N THR A 80 6.32 2.77 9.94
CA THR A 80 5.99 1.91 11.09
C THR A 80 6.32 2.61 12.41
N LYS A 81 7.49 3.28 12.49
CA LYS A 81 7.91 4.02 13.68
C LYS A 81 7.06 5.26 13.92
N ASP A 82 6.67 5.97 12.87
CA ASP A 82 5.80 7.14 12.96
C ASP A 82 4.41 6.75 13.47
N THR A 83 3.82 5.67 12.95
CA THR A 83 2.56 5.12 13.47
C THR A 83 2.65 4.82 14.96
N ALA A 84 3.68 4.08 15.39
CA ALA A 84 3.87 3.76 16.81
C ALA A 84 4.05 5.02 17.67
N TYR A 85 4.78 6.02 17.18
CA TYR A 85 4.93 7.31 17.86
C TYR A 85 3.60 8.03 18.03
N ASN A 86 2.82 8.14 16.95
CA ASN A 86 1.50 8.80 16.95
C ASN A 86 0.50 8.09 17.86
N MET A 87 0.57 6.77 18.00
CA MET A 87 -0.24 6.03 18.96
C MET A 87 0.14 6.35 20.41
N LEU A 88 1.44 6.45 20.71
CA LEU A 88 1.92 6.69 22.08
C LEU A 88 1.70 8.14 22.54
N GLN A 89 1.82 9.11 21.62
CA GLN A 89 1.83 10.54 21.92
C GLN A 89 0.63 11.05 22.76
N PRO A 90 -0.63 10.64 22.50
CA PRO A 90 -1.78 11.08 23.29
C PRO A 90 -1.74 10.69 24.77
N SER A 91 -0.98 9.65 25.14
CA SER A 91 -0.89 9.15 26.52
C SER A 91 0.37 9.62 27.28
N ASP A 92 1.19 10.48 26.69
CA ASP A 92 2.44 10.95 27.31
C ASP A 92 2.22 11.80 28.57
N TYR A 93 1.08 12.46 28.69
CA TYR A 93 0.73 13.28 29.85
C TYR A 93 0.53 12.46 31.14
N LEU A 94 0.33 11.14 31.03
CA LEU A 94 0.02 10.27 32.17
C LEU A 94 1.14 10.31 33.22
N TRP A 95 2.40 10.33 32.79
CA TRP A 95 3.54 10.31 33.69
C TRP A 95 3.69 11.62 34.50
N PRO A 96 3.69 12.82 33.89
CA PRO A 96 3.62 14.09 34.63
C PRO A 96 2.44 14.14 35.62
N LYS A 97 1.24 13.77 35.17
CA LYS A 97 0.04 13.74 36.03
C LYS A 97 0.20 12.83 37.25
N LEU A 98 0.79 11.65 37.08
CA LEU A 98 1.05 10.73 38.18
C LEU A 98 2.13 11.26 39.14
N GLN A 99 3.15 11.94 38.64
CA GLN A 99 4.18 12.56 39.49
C GLN A 99 3.59 13.70 40.33
N GLU A 100 2.71 14.52 39.77
CA GLU A 100 2.03 15.59 40.51
C GLU A 100 1.05 15.06 41.56
N ALA A 101 0.36 13.94 41.27
CA ALA A 101 -0.63 13.36 42.16
C ALA A 101 -0.04 12.54 43.33
N ASN A 102 1.25 12.17 43.28
CA ASN A 102 1.87 11.28 44.25
C ASN A 102 2.98 11.99 45.05
N SER A 103 3.10 11.64 46.33
CA SER A 103 4.05 12.27 47.26
C SER A 103 5.52 11.90 47.04
N SER A 104 5.81 10.95 46.13
CA SER A 104 7.17 10.55 45.80
C SER A 104 7.25 9.92 44.41
N PHE A 105 8.45 9.95 43.82
CA PHE A 105 8.74 9.24 42.57
C PHE A 105 8.40 7.75 42.65
N SER A 106 8.69 7.10 43.79
CA SER A 106 8.41 5.67 43.97
C SER A 106 6.91 5.39 43.95
N ALA A 107 6.10 6.23 44.59
CA ALA A 107 4.64 6.09 44.58
C ALA A 107 4.07 6.31 43.16
N ALA A 108 4.53 7.33 42.45
CA ALA A 108 4.15 7.59 41.05
C ALA A 108 4.50 6.41 40.12
N LYS A 109 5.69 5.81 40.29
CA LYS A 109 6.14 4.66 39.52
C LYS A 109 5.31 3.40 39.80
N THR A 110 4.96 3.15 41.05
CA THR A 110 4.05 2.05 41.43
C THR A 110 2.68 2.23 40.78
N ALA A 111 2.13 3.45 40.84
CA ALA A 111 0.85 3.77 40.21
C ALA A 111 0.89 3.63 38.68
N TYR A 112 1.96 4.09 38.02
CA TYR A 112 2.14 3.92 36.58
C TYR A 112 2.23 2.44 36.19
N THR A 113 3.05 1.65 36.89
CA THR A 113 3.21 0.21 36.62
C THR A 113 1.90 -0.57 36.79
N ALA A 114 1.05 -0.13 37.72
CA ALA A 114 -0.28 -0.72 37.91
C ALA A 114 -1.31 -0.31 36.84
N SER A 115 -1.02 0.73 36.04
CA SER A 115 -1.91 1.22 35.00
C SER A 115 -1.86 0.34 33.75
N PRO A 116 -3.00 0.00 33.12
CA PRO A 116 -3.03 -0.74 31.86
C PRO A 116 -2.29 0.00 30.73
N TRP A 117 -2.22 1.33 30.81
CA TRP A 117 -1.47 2.18 29.88
C TRP A 117 0.03 1.87 29.89
N SER A 118 0.61 1.48 31.03
CA SER A 118 2.05 1.16 31.07
C SER A 118 2.36 -0.11 30.27
N THR A 119 1.51 -1.13 30.40
CA THR A 119 1.57 -2.38 29.65
C THR A 119 1.35 -2.11 28.17
N TRP A 120 0.25 -1.43 27.80
CA TRP A 120 -0.06 -1.12 26.41
C TRP A 120 1.06 -0.35 25.71
N ARG A 121 1.60 0.71 26.34
CA ARG A 121 2.72 1.48 25.78
C ARG A 121 3.97 0.63 25.56
N SER A 122 4.23 -0.34 26.44
CA SER A 122 5.32 -1.31 26.24
C SER A 122 5.02 -2.25 25.08
N THR A 123 3.78 -2.75 24.97
CA THR A 123 3.33 -3.62 23.88
C THR A 123 3.50 -2.95 22.52
N ILE A 124 3.04 -1.71 22.35
CA ILE A 124 3.19 -0.96 21.08
C ILE A 124 4.66 -0.86 20.64
N ARG A 125 5.60 -0.64 21.58
CA ARG A 125 7.03 -0.62 21.25
C ARG A 125 7.55 -1.99 20.80
N THR A 126 7.11 -3.05 21.46
CA THR A 126 7.45 -4.43 21.09
C THR A 126 6.88 -4.79 19.72
N GLU A 127 5.62 -4.44 19.45
CA GLU A 127 4.96 -4.66 18.16
C GLU A 127 5.69 -3.89 17.04
N CYS A 128 6.03 -2.62 17.29
CA CYS A 128 6.80 -1.82 16.34
C CYS A 128 8.16 -2.47 16.04
N ALA A 129 8.88 -2.93 17.07
CA ALA A 129 10.16 -3.61 16.89
C ALA A 129 10.01 -4.91 16.10
N ALA A 130 8.96 -5.70 16.36
CA ALA A 130 8.68 -6.93 15.62
C ALA A 130 8.35 -6.66 14.14
N MET A 131 7.57 -5.61 13.85
CA MET A 131 7.28 -5.22 12.47
C MET A 131 8.53 -4.74 11.73
N VAL A 132 9.37 -3.93 12.38
CA VAL A 132 10.66 -3.50 11.81
C VAL A 132 11.56 -4.70 11.53
N ALA A 133 11.65 -5.66 12.45
CA ALA A 133 12.43 -6.88 12.24
C ALA A 133 11.95 -7.67 11.01
N LYS A 134 10.63 -7.84 10.83
CA LYS A 134 10.07 -8.50 9.64
C LYS A 134 10.40 -7.75 8.35
N ILE A 135 10.35 -6.41 8.35
CA ILE A 135 10.79 -5.60 7.20
C ILE A 135 12.27 -5.85 6.92
N GLU A 136 13.12 -5.87 7.95
CA GLU A 136 14.55 -6.12 7.80
C GLU A 136 14.87 -7.52 7.26
N GLU A 137 14.11 -8.54 7.68
CA GLU A 137 14.25 -9.94 7.25
C GLU A 137 14.05 -10.11 5.74
N THR A 138 13.24 -9.27 5.09
CA THR A 138 13.02 -9.31 3.62
C THR A 138 14.30 -9.09 2.82
N ALA A 139 15.36 -8.53 3.43
CA ALA A 139 16.68 -8.41 2.79
C ALA A 139 17.29 -9.77 2.44
N SER A 140 16.88 -10.84 3.13
CA SER A 140 17.43 -12.18 3.02
C SER A 140 16.97 -12.94 1.77
N VAL A 141 15.91 -12.48 1.10
CA VAL A 141 15.34 -13.14 -0.09
C VAL A 141 16.31 -13.13 -1.28
N GLY A 142 17.32 -12.26 -1.26
CA GLY A 142 18.30 -12.15 -2.33
C GLY A 142 17.73 -11.47 -3.58
N ASP A 143 18.59 -11.24 -4.56
CA ASP A 143 18.18 -10.77 -5.88
C ASP A 143 17.59 -11.92 -6.69
N THR A 144 16.46 -11.68 -7.35
CA THR A 144 15.86 -12.63 -8.28
C THR A 144 15.86 -12.04 -9.68
N SER A 145 16.07 -12.88 -10.69
CA SER A 145 15.88 -12.50 -12.09
C SER A 145 14.44 -12.00 -12.32
N PRO A 146 14.17 -11.04 -13.24
CA PRO A 146 15.09 -10.42 -14.19
C PRO A 146 15.68 -9.08 -13.75
N HIS A 147 15.21 -8.50 -12.65
CA HIS A 147 15.67 -7.20 -12.15
C HIS A 147 16.29 -7.32 -10.76
N ALA A 148 17.35 -6.56 -10.50
CA ALA A 148 17.87 -6.40 -9.15
C ALA A 148 16.75 -5.96 -8.19
N ASP A 149 16.82 -6.39 -6.93
CA ASP A 149 15.84 -6.15 -5.87
C ASP A 149 14.44 -6.75 -6.07
N PHE A 150 14.13 -7.41 -7.20
CA PHE A 150 12.77 -7.88 -7.47
C PHE A 150 12.21 -8.79 -6.37
N GLY A 151 12.98 -9.81 -5.96
CA GLY A 151 12.57 -10.74 -4.89
C GLY A 151 12.41 -10.07 -3.53
N ARG A 152 13.30 -9.13 -3.18
CA ARG A 152 13.20 -8.37 -1.92
C ARG A 152 11.97 -7.46 -1.90
N VAL A 153 11.69 -6.79 -3.02
CA VAL A 153 10.51 -5.92 -3.16
C VAL A 153 9.22 -6.74 -3.11
N GLN A 154 9.18 -7.92 -3.73
CA GLN A 154 8.02 -8.82 -3.63
C GLN A 154 7.77 -9.27 -2.20
N ALA A 155 8.81 -9.71 -1.48
CA ALA A 155 8.69 -10.13 -0.09
C ALA A 155 8.26 -8.97 0.83
N LEU A 156 8.78 -7.77 0.59
CA LEU A 156 8.36 -6.56 1.31
C LEU A 156 6.90 -6.21 1.00
N GLN A 157 6.49 -6.29 -0.26
CA GLN A 157 5.10 -6.09 -0.66
C GLN A 157 4.16 -7.08 0.05
N GLU A 158 4.48 -8.37 0.00
CA GLU A 158 3.68 -9.42 0.61
C GLU A 158 3.51 -9.18 2.12
N TYR A 159 4.58 -8.78 2.81
CA TYR A 159 4.50 -8.45 4.22
C TYR A 159 3.62 -7.22 4.49
N ILE A 160 3.86 -6.12 3.78
CA ILE A 160 3.17 -4.84 4.02
C ILE A 160 1.69 -4.87 3.62
N GLU A 161 1.34 -5.58 2.55
CA GLU A 161 -0.05 -5.75 2.10
C GLU A 161 -0.76 -6.91 2.78
N GLY A 162 -0.02 -7.76 3.49
CA GLY A 162 -0.54 -8.87 4.24
C GLY A 162 -1.34 -8.42 5.46
N SER A 163 -2.28 -9.26 5.89
CA SER A 163 -3.15 -9.01 7.05
C SER A 163 -2.42 -8.96 8.40
N SER A 164 -1.11 -9.23 8.42
CA SER A 164 -0.29 -9.24 9.64
C SER A 164 0.49 -7.94 9.86
N TYR A 165 0.52 -7.04 8.87
CA TYR A 165 1.15 -5.72 9.01
C TYR A 165 0.13 -4.69 9.49
N ASN A 166 0.60 -3.69 10.24
CA ASN A 166 -0.21 -2.60 10.79
C ASN A 166 -1.37 -3.08 11.69
N VAL A 167 -1.21 -4.25 12.31
CA VAL A 167 -2.10 -4.77 13.36
C VAL A 167 -1.50 -4.41 14.70
N TRP A 168 -2.19 -3.55 15.45
CA TRP A 168 -1.72 -3.02 16.72
C TRP A 168 -2.67 -3.35 17.85
N THR A 169 -2.13 -3.55 19.05
CA THR A 169 -2.97 -3.72 20.25
C THR A 169 -3.80 -2.44 20.49
N ALA A 170 -5.11 -2.60 20.68
CA ALA A 170 -6.03 -1.50 20.98
C ALA A 170 -5.66 -0.81 22.31
N ASP A 171 -5.92 0.49 22.39
CA ASP A 171 -5.67 1.24 23.62
C ASP A 171 -6.58 0.76 24.77
N PRO A 172 -6.19 1.00 26.04
CA PRO A 172 -6.96 0.54 27.20
C PRO A 172 -8.40 1.07 27.30
N ASP A 173 -8.72 2.19 26.66
CA ASP A 173 -10.07 2.79 26.70
C ASP A 173 -10.97 2.19 25.60
N ASN A 174 -10.38 1.62 24.55
CA ASN A 174 -11.04 0.98 23.41
C ASN A 174 -10.81 -0.54 23.35
N ALA A 175 -10.43 -1.17 24.46
CA ALA A 175 -10.30 -2.62 24.53
C ALA A 175 -11.70 -3.24 24.34
N GLU A 176 -11.94 -3.87 23.18
CA GLU A 176 -13.17 -4.63 22.94
C GLU A 176 -13.34 -5.68 24.06
N THR A 177 -14.49 -5.64 24.73
CA THR A 177 -14.92 -6.61 25.75
C THR A 177 -15.23 -7.97 25.14
#